data_AF-A0A542AKE9-F1
#
_entry.id   AF-A0A542AKE9-F1
#
_cell.length_a   1.000
_cell.length_b   1.000
_cell.length_c   1.000
_cell.angle_alpha   90.00
_cell.angle_beta   90.00
_cell.angle_gamma   90.00
#
_symmetry.space_group_name_H-M   'P 1'
#
loop_
_entity.id
_entity.type
_entity.pdbx_description
1 polymer ?
#
loop_
_entity_poly.entity_id
_entity_poly.type
_entity_poly.pdbx_seq_one_letter_code
_entity_poly.pdbx_strand_id
1 'polypeptide(L)'
;MIKRFAASQAWARLCPFMGMIATIVLFSFSRWDQPIFWALCNIPLYLFHQTEEHYWPGGFKKFMNEKIFNLSVGEERLTDIKIFWINILLVWIAFLIFGIAACFNIGFGLCIIIFSIMNCLTHILQGIKTMEWNPGLVMSLIQFSLSLYAAYFITSHGLSYATAWWIGSCAFSVVIHLIVFKFVMSKK
;
A
#
# COMPACT_ATOMS: atom_id res chain seq x y z
N MET A 1 21.08 -2.22 -15.06
CA MET A 1 19.75 -1.75 -15.51
C MET A 1 18.83 -1.42 -14.33
N ILE A 2 18.52 -2.38 -13.45
CA ILE A 2 17.63 -2.19 -12.27
C ILE A 2 18.04 -1.00 -11.38
N LYS A 3 19.33 -0.82 -11.06
CA LYS A 3 19.80 0.32 -10.25
C LYS A 3 19.46 1.69 -10.87
N ARG A 4 19.52 1.82 -12.19
CA ARG A 4 19.17 3.06 -12.90
C ARG A 4 17.66 3.31 -12.87
N PHE A 5 16.86 2.26 -13.04
CA PHE A 5 15.41 2.34 -12.92
C PHE A 5 14.97 2.73 -11.50
N ALA A 6 15.53 2.08 -10.48
CA ALA A 6 15.27 2.41 -9.08
C ALA A 6 15.64 3.86 -8.77
N ALA A 7 16.87 4.30 -9.14
CA ALA A 7 17.33 5.67 -8.90
C ALA A 7 16.50 6.73 -9.63
N SER A 8 15.97 6.43 -10.83
CA SER A 8 15.14 7.37 -11.57
C SER A 8 13.77 7.59 -10.93
N GLN A 9 13.30 6.67 -10.06
CA GLN A 9 11.94 6.62 -9.53
C GLN A 9 10.86 6.84 -10.61
N ALA A 10 11.17 6.47 -11.87
CA ALA A 10 10.29 6.74 -13.01
C ALA A 10 8.93 6.04 -12.87
N TRP A 11 8.92 4.89 -12.17
CA TRP A 11 7.70 4.17 -11.83
C TRP A 11 6.72 5.01 -10.99
N ALA A 12 7.21 5.84 -10.07
CA ALA A 12 6.37 6.71 -9.24
C ALA A 12 5.66 7.80 -10.06
N ARG A 13 6.28 8.27 -11.15
CA ARG A 13 5.66 9.21 -12.08
C ARG A 13 4.52 8.59 -12.89
N LEU A 14 4.53 7.27 -13.04
CA LEU A 14 3.47 6.52 -13.71
C LEU A 14 2.29 6.23 -12.79
N CYS A 15 2.50 6.20 -11.47
CA CYS A 15 1.46 5.92 -10.48
C CYS A 15 0.17 6.74 -10.65
N PRO A 16 0.17 8.08 -10.86
CA PRO A 16 -1.09 8.81 -11.03
C PRO A 16 -1.85 8.40 -12.29
N PHE A 17 -1.14 8.17 -13.41
CA PHE A 17 -1.75 7.70 -14.65
C PHE A 17 -2.30 6.29 -14.51
N MET A 18 -1.54 5.40 -13.88
CA MET A 18 -1.98 4.05 -13.57
C MET A 18 -3.16 4.05 -12.60
N GLY A 19 -3.18 4.96 -11.62
CA GLY A 19 -4.29 5.14 -10.68
C GLY A 19 -5.58 5.55 -11.38
N MET A 20 -5.49 6.49 -12.33
CA MET A 20 -6.62 6.87 -13.18
C MET A 20 -7.12 5.69 -14.03
N ILE A 21 -6.20 4.97 -14.69
CA ILE A 21 -6.55 3.80 -15.52
C ILE A 21 -7.22 2.72 -14.65
N ALA A 22 -6.63 2.38 -13.50
CA ALA A 22 -7.18 1.40 -12.57
C ALA A 22 -8.56 1.81 -12.04
N THR A 23 -8.78 3.11 -11.78
CA THR A 23 -10.09 3.64 -11.41
C THR A 23 -11.10 3.45 -12.54
N ILE A 24 -10.74 3.82 -13.78
CA ILE A 24 -11.62 3.63 -14.95
C ILE A 24 -11.97 2.15 -15.13
N VAL A 25 -10.98 1.26 -15.06
CA VAL A 25 -11.17 -0.20 -15.15
C VAL A 25 -12.10 -0.69 -14.03
N LEU A 26 -11.87 -0.27 -12.78
CA LEU A 26 -12.71 -0.66 -11.64
C LEU A 26 -14.18 -0.31 -11.89
N PHE A 27 -14.48 0.94 -12.27
CA PHE A 27 -15.84 1.40 -12.53
C PHE A 27 -16.45 0.84 -13.82
N SER A 28 -15.64 0.44 -14.80
CA SER A 28 -16.12 -0.15 -16.05
C SER A 28 -16.52 -1.62 -15.90
N PHE A 29 -15.86 -2.35 -14.99
CA PHE A 29 -16.02 -3.81 -14.85
C PHE A 29 -16.62 -4.26 -13.51
N SER A 30 -16.86 -3.33 -12.59
CA SER A 30 -17.52 -3.62 -11.31
C SER A 30 -18.38 -2.46 -10.85
N ARG A 31 -19.29 -2.72 -9.92
CA ARG A 31 -20.21 -1.72 -9.38
C ARG A 31 -20.08 -1.61 -7.87
N TRP A 32 -20.33 -0.41 -7.34
CA TRP A 32 -20.22 -0.09 -5.92
C TRP A 32 -21.14 -0.91 -4.99
N ASP A 33 -22.18 -1.54 -5.54
CA ASP A 33 -23.06 -2.50 -4.83
C ASP A 33 -22.50 -3.93 -4.80
N GLN A 34 -21.36 -4.19 -5.44
CA GLN A 34 -20.73 -5.51 -5.49
C GLN A 34 -19.52 -5.62 -4.55
N PRO A 35 -19.33 -6.75 -3.84
CA PRO A 35 -18.16 -6.94 -2.99
C PRO A 35 -16.81 -6.81 -3.73
N ILE A 36 -16.75 -7.25 -4.98
CA ILE A 36 -15.51 -7.20 -5.78
C ILE A 36 -15.02 -5.77 -6.03
N PHE A 37 -15.94 -4.81 -6.15
CA PHE A 37 -15.57 -3.39 -6.27
C PHE A 37 -14.79 -2.93 -5.03
N TRP A 38 -15.27 -3.26 -3.85
CA TRP A 38 -14.64 -2.88 -2.58
C TRP A 38 -13.35 -3.66 -2.28
N ALA A 39 -13.26 -4.91 -2.75
CA ALA A 39 -12.01 -5.67 -2.72
C ALA A 39 -10.91 -4.99 -3.56
N LEU A 40 -11.26 -4.49 -4.75
CA LEU A 40 -10.30 -3.99 -5.72
C LEU A 40 -10.08 -2.47 -5.66
N CYS A 41 -10.96 -1.69 -5.00
CA CYS A 41 -10.82 -0.23 -4.90
C CYS A 41 -9.55 0.23 -4.19
N ASN A 42 -8.95 -0.66 -3.39
CA ASN A 42 -7.67 -0.42 -2.74
C ASN A 42 -6.50 -0.32 -3.72
N ILE A 43 -6.59 -0.91 -4.91
CA ILE A 43 -5.54 -0.85 -5.93
C ILE A 43 -5.34 0.58 -6.46
N PRO A 44 -6.36 1.28 -7.00
CA PRO A 44 -6.20 2.66 -7.42
C PRO A 44 -5.86 3.60 -6.25
N LEU A 45 -6.44 3.38 -5.06
CA LEU A 45 -6.10 4.17 -3.87
C LEU A 45 -4.60 4.06 -3.52
N TYR A 46 -4.04 2.85 -3.55
CA TYR A 46 -2.63 2.63 -3.28
C TYR A 46 -1.74 3.27 -4.35
N LEU A 47 -2.16 3.32 -5.63
CA LEU A 47 -1.43 4.04 -6.68
C LEU A 47 -1.39 5.55 -6.41
N PHE A 48 -2.49 6.15 -5.95
CA PHE A 48 -2.49 7.55 -5.53
C PHE A 48 -1.68 7.78 -4.25
N HIS A 49 -1.70 6.84 -3.30
CA HIS A 49 -0.81 6.88 -2.13
C HIS A 49 0.68 6.89 -2.53
N GLN A 50 1.08 6.00 -3.44
CA GLN A 50 2.45 5.94 -3.96
C GLN A 50 2.85 7.22 -4.72
N THR A 51 1.87 7.90 -5.30
CA THR A 51 2.08 9.21 -5.92
C THR A 51 2.48 10.25 -4.87
N GLU A 52 1.74 10.36 -3.76
CA GLU A 52 2.06 11.28 -2.67
C GLU A 52 3.43 10.97 -2.05
N GLU A 53 3.72 9.70 -1.84
CA GLU A 53 4.92 9.20 -1.16
C GLU A 53 6.21 9.44 -1.97
N HIS A 54 6.18 9.21 -3.29
CA HIS A 54 7.38 9.15 -4.12
C HIS A 54 7.46 10.17 -5.25
N TYR A 55 6.34 10.71 -5.72
CA TYR A 55 6.33 11.62 -6.87
C TYR A 55 5.98 13.06 -6.49
N TRP A 56 4.78 13.29 -5.97
CA TRP A 56 4.30 14.63 -5.67
C TRP A 56 3.33 14.60 -4.47
N PRO A 57 3.68 15.27 -3.35
CA PRO A 57 4.88 16.07 -3.10
C PRO A 57 6.18 15.24 -2.97
N GLY A 58 6.08 13.92 -2.75
CA GLY A 58 7.23 13.03 -2.63
C GLY A 58 8.01 13.19 -1.34
N GLY A 59 9.24 12.64 -1.31
CA GLY A 59 10.19 12.85 -0.21
C GLY A 59 10.20 11.77 0.87
N PHE A 60 9.45 10.67 0.70
CA PHE A 60 9.39 9.59 1.71
C PHE A 60 10.76 9.03 2.10
N LYS A 61 11.63 8.78 1.11
CA LYS A 61 13.00 8.30 1.35
C LYS A 61 13.76 9.21 2.32
N LYS A 62 13.72 10.51 2.05
CA LYS A 62 14.40 11.53 2.86
C LYS A 62 13.82 11.57 4.27
N PHE A 63 12.50 11.61 4.38
CA PHE A 63 11.79 11.61 5.65
C PHE A 63 12.13 10.38 6.49
N MET A 64 12.12 9.18 5.91
CA MET A 64 12.47 7.95 6.62
C MET A 64 13.93 7.95 7.10
N ASN A 65 14.89 8.32 6.24
CA ASN A 65 16.30 8.32 6.63
C ASN A 65 16.61 9.40 7.68
N GLU A 66 16.17 10.64 7.45
CA GLU A 66 16.57 11.77 8.30
C GLU A 66 15.72 11.90 9.57
N LYS A 67 14.40 11.74 9.48
CA LYS A 67 13.48 11.98 10.62
C LYS A 67 13.18 10.73 11.45
N ILE A 68 13.20 9.55 10.83
CA ILE A 68 12.86 8.30 11.54
C ILE A 68 14.08 7.52 11.96
N PHE A 69 15.03 7.36 11.04
CA PHE A 69 16.29 6.68 11.36
C PHE A 69 17.34 7.61 11.96
N ASN A 70 17.06 8.92 12.06
CA ASN A 70 17.95 9.95 12.59
C ASN A 70 19.35 9.89 11.95
N LEU A 71 19.40 9.65 10.64
CA LEU A 71 20.63 9.59 9.88
C LEU A 71 21.06 10.97 9.41
N SER A 72 22.36 11.16 9.26
CA SER A 72 22.92 12.39 8.70
C SER A 72 22.69 12.48 7.19
N VAL A 73 22.78 13.69 6.63
CA VAL A 73 22.61 13.91 5.18
C VAL A 73 23.66 13.10 4.42
N GLY A 74 23.21 12.23 3.53
CA GLY A 74 24.06 11.32 2.73
C GLY A 74 24.15 9.89 3.27
N GLU A 75 23.64 9.64 4.49
CA GLU A 75 23.47 8.27 5.01
C GLU A 75 22.09 7.72 4.64
N GLU A 76 22.06 6.49 4.12
CA GLU A 76 20.82 5.85 3.69
C GLU A 76 20.70 4.45 4.27
N ARG A 77 19.62 4.22 5.04
CA ARG A 77 19.17 2.88 5.40
C ARG A 77 18.07 2.40 4.45
N LEU A 78 17.16 3.30 4.10
CA LEU A 78 16.19 3.12 3.02
C LEU A 78 16.77 3.69 1.72
N THR A 79 17.19 2.79 0.83
CA THR A 79 17.75 3.14 -0.49
C THR A 79 16.70 3.04 -1.58
N ASP A 80 16.94 3.65 -2.75
CA ASP A 80 16.03 3.55 -3.90
C ASP A 80 15.80 2.11 -4.35
N ILE A 81 16.83 1.27 -4.24
CA ILE A 81 16.73 -0.16 -4.59
C ILE A 81 15.80 -0.89 -3.62
N LYS A 82 15.88 -0.60 -2.32
CA LYS A 82 14.98 -1.20 -1.32
C LYS A 82 13.54 -0.75 -1.57
N ILE A 83 13.32 0.55 -1.78
CA ILE A 83 11.98 1.10 -2.12
C ILE A 83 11.41 0.42 -3.36
N PHE A 84 12.21 0.30 -4.43
CA PHE A 84 11.78 -0.34 -5.67
C PHE A 84 11.36 -1.79 -5.45
N TRP A 85 12.17 -2.60 -4.74
CA TRP A 85 11.85 -4.00 -4.51
C TRP A 85 10.64 -4.21 -3.60
N ILE A 86 10.50 -3.39 -2.55
CA ILE A 86 9.32 -3.41 -1.67
C ILE A 86 8.07 -3.15 -2.51
N ASN A 87 8.06 -2.08 -3.31
CA ASN A 87 6.90 -1.74 -4.13
C ASN A 87 6.60 -2.78 -5.22
N ILE A 88 7.60 -3.18 -6.02
CA ILE A 88 7.36 -4.12 -7.13
C ILE A 88 6.96 -5.52 -6.64
N LEU A 89 7.72 -6.11 -5.71
CA LEU A 89 7.47 -7.49 -5.29
C LEU A 89 6.35 -7.60 -4.26
N LEU A 90 6.38 -6.75 -3.23
CA LEU A 90 5.49 -6.95 -2.07
C LEU A 90 4.14 -6.27 -2.24
N VAL A 91 4.10 -5.14 -2.94
CA VAL A 91 2.84 -4.44 -3.19
C VAL A 91 2.26 -4.92 -4.51
N TRP A 92 2.91 -4.63 -5.64
CA TRP A 92 2.26 -4.76 -6.95
C TRP A 92 2.04 -6.21 -7.39
N ILE A 93 3.02 -7.09 -7.21
CA ILE A 93 2.84 -8.53 -7.52
C ILE A 93 1.82 -9.15 -6.56
N ALA A 94 1.87 -8.84 -5.26
CA ALA A 94 0.89 -9.38 -4.31
C ALA A 94 -0.54 -8.87 -4.61
N PHE A 95 -0.70 -7.59 -4.92
CA PHE A 95 -2.00 -7.00 -5.26
C PHE A 95 -2.54 -7.56 -6.56
N LEU A 96 -1.69 -7.85 -7.54
CA LEU A 96 -2.09 -8.52 -8.77
C LEU A 96 -2.58 -9.95 -8.47
N ILE A 97 -1.81 -10.73 -7.71
CA ILE A 97 -2.16 -12.12 -7.36
C ILE A 97 -3.46 -12.16 -6.55
N PHE A 98 -3.57 -11.37 -5.49
CA PHE A 98 -4.76 -11.34 -4.66
C PHE A 98 -5.95 -10.70 -5.37
N GLY A 99 -5.72 -9.75 -6.28
CA GLY A 99 -6.78 -9.13 -7.07
C GLY A 99 -7.40 -10.14 -8.04
N ILE A 100 -6.57 -10.92 -8.74
CA ILE A 100 -7.04 -12.03 -9.57
C ILE A 100 -7.72 -13.10 -8.70
N ALA A 101 -7.13 -13.47 -7.56
CA ALA A 101 -7.68 -14.47 -6.66
C ALA A 101 -9.03 -14.03 -6.05
N ALA A 102 -9.24 -12.72 -5.86
CA ALA A 102 -10.50 -12.15 -5.36
C ALA A 102 -11.68 -12.40 -6.32
N CYS A 103 -11.42 -12.57 -7.62
CA CYS A 103 -12.43 -12.95 -8.60
C CYS A 103 -12.96 -14.39 -8.39
N PHE A 104 -12.17 -15.25 -7.72
CA PHE A 104 -12.56 -16.62 -7.41
C PHE A 104 -13.04 -16.78 -5.97
N ASN A 105 -12.45 -16.02 -5.04
CA ASN A 105 -12.85 -15.99 -3.64
C ASN A 105 -12.59 -14.60 -3.04
N ILE A 106 -13.66 -13.91 -2.65
CA ILE A 106 -13.58 -12.52 -2.19
C ILE A 106 -12.70 -12.33 -0.94
N GLY A 107 -12.43 -13.40 -0.18
CA GLY A 107 -11.53 -13.35 0.96
C GLY A 107 -10.10 -12.93 0.62
N PHE A 108 -9.63 -13.20 -0.59
CA PHE A 108 -8.34 -12.65 -1.04
C PHE A 108 -8.36 -11.13 -1.21
N GLY A 109 -9.53 -10.54 -1.49
CA GLY A 109 -9.74 -9.10 -1.43
C GLY A 109 -9.50 -8.52 -0.03
N LEU A 110 -9.86 -9.27 1.02
CA LEU A 110 -9.57 -8.88 2.40
C LEU A 110 -8.07 -8.78 2.66
N CYS A 111 -7.24 -9.65 2.05
CA CYS A 111 -5.78 -9.53 2.17
C CYS A 111 -5.26 -8.19 1.64
N ILE A 112 -5.78 -7.70 0.51
CA ILE A 112 -5.43 -6.39 -0.07
C ILE A 112 -5.85 -5.27 0.88
N ILE A 113 -7.08 -5.34 1.39
CA ILE A 113 -7.66 -4.33 2.28
C ILE A 113 -6.86 -4.24 3.59
N ILE A 114 -6.61 -5.37 4.26
CA ILE A 114 -5.89 -5.40 5.54
C ILE A 114 -4.42 -5.00 5.37
N PHE A 115 -3.79 -5.39 4.26
CA PHE A 115 -2.46 -4.89 3.91
C PHE A 115 -2.45 -3.37 3.79
N SER A 116 -3.42 -2.81 3.06
CA SER A 116 -3.55 -1.36 2.86
C SER A 116 -3.80 -0.63 4.17
N ILE A 117 -4.68 -1.15 5.03
CA ILE A 117 -4.95 -0.59 6.37
C ILE A 117 -3.66 -0.52 7.20
N MET A 118 -2.87 -1.60 7.22
CA MET A 118 -1.61 -1.62 7.97
C MET A 118 -0.60 -0.62 7.42
N ASN A 119 -0.49 -0.48 6.10
CA ASN A 119 0.36 0.54 5.49
C ASN A 119 -0.11 1.96 5.84
N CYS A 120 -1.40 2.25 5.75
CA CYS A 120 -1.91 3.57 6.12
C CYS A 120 -1.70 3.89 7.62
N LEU A 121 -1.84 2.89 8.49
CA LEU A 121 -1.59 3.05 9.92
C LEU A 121 -0.16 3.49 10.21
N THR A 122 0.86 3.02 9.45
CA THR A 122 2.23 3.46 9.70
C THR A 122 2.39 4.96 9.47
N HIS A 123 1.82 5.50 8.39
CA HIS A 123 1.86 6.94 8.09
C HIS A 123 1.05 7.77 9.09
N ILE A 124 -0.14 7.30 9.47
CA ILE A 124 -1.01 8.01 10.42
C ILE A 124 -0.37 8.05 11.81
N LEU A 125 0.07 6.91 12.33
CA LEU A 125 0.72 6.82 13.64
C LEU A 125 2.00 7.65 13.69
N GLN A 126 2.75 7.67 12.60
CA GLN A 126 3.95 8.49 12.46
C GLN A 126 3.61 9.97 12.47
N GLY A 127 2.61 10.41 11.71
CA GLY A 127 2.15 11.81 11.70
C GLY A 127 1.66 12.29 13.07
N ILE A 128 0.95 11.43 13.80
CA ILE A 128 0.54 11.71 15.20
C ILE A 128 1.77 11.81 16.11
N LYS A 129 2.72 10.87 16.00
CA LYS A 129 3.90 10.84 16.86
C LYS A 129 4.84 12.02 16.62
N THR A 130 5.04 12.42 15.36
CA THR A 130 5.91 13.54 15.01
C THR A 130 5.19 14.88 15.06
N MET A 131 3.85 14.89 15.13
CA MET A 131 3.02 16.09 15.00
C MET A 131 3.35 16.89 13.72
N GLU A 132 3.78 16.20 12.67
CA GLU A 132 4.25 16.75 11.41
C GLU A 132 3.60 15.97 10.26
N TRP A 133 3.34 16.64 9.13
CA TRP A 133 2.96 15.95 7.91
C TRP A 133 4.10 15.04 7.43
N ASN A 134 3.75 13.87 6.92
CA ASN A 134 4.69 12.98 6.25
C ASN A 134 4.25 12.61 4.84
N PRO A 135 5.20 12.33 3.92
CA PRO A 135 4.87 11.88 2.57
C PRO A 135 4.01 10.61 2.59
N GLY A 136 2.78 10.72 2.09
CA GLY A 136 1.78 9.64 2.07
C GLY A 136 0.66 9.79 3.10
N LEU A 137 0.73 10.77 4.00
CA LEU A 137 -0.24 10.93 5.09
C LEU A 137 -1.66 11.25 4.58
N VAL A 138 -1.81 12.14 3.60
CA VAL A 138 -3.14 12.58 3.14
C VAL A 138 -3.88 11.43 2.48
N MET A 139 -3.22 10.76 1.55
CA MET A 139 -3.75 9.58 0.88
C MET A 139 -3.92 8.41 1.84
N SER A 140 -3.06 8.27 2.86
CA SER A 140 -3.25 7.28 3.91
C SER A 140 -4.55 7.49 4.68
N LEU A 141 -4.91 8.73 5.02
CA LEU A 141 -6.18 9.01 5.71
C LEU A 141 -7.41 8.65 4.84
N ILE A 142 -7.36 9.02 3.56
CA ILE A 142 -8.42 8.71 2.59
C ILE A 142 -8.54 7.19 2.39
N GLN A 143 -7.42 6.54 2.10
CA GLN A 143 -7.37 5.11 1.85
C GLN A 143 -7.75 4.31 3.08
N PHE A 144 -7.27 4.68 4.27
CA PHE A 144 -7.64 4.02 5.52
C PHE A 144 -9.15 4.03 5.74
N SER A 145 -9.78 5.21 5.58
CA SER A 145 -11.22 5.38 5.77
C SER A 145 -12.02 4.52 4.78
N LEU A 146 -11.64 4.54 3.50
CA LEU A 146 -12.28 3.72 2.47
C LEU A 146 -12.00 2.22 2.66
N SER A 147 -10.83 1.85 3.17
CA SER A 147 -10.46 0.47 3.45
C SER A 147 -11.25 -0.11 4.61
N LEU A 148 -11.51 0.67 5.67
CA LEU A 148 -12.38 0.26 6.77
C LEU A 148 -13.79 -0.03 6.27
N TYR A 149 -14.33 0.86 5.44
CA TYR A 149 -15.64 0.65 4.82
C TYR A 149 -15.63 -0.57 3.89
N ALA A 150 -14.60 -0.72 3.06
CA ALA A 150 -14.44 -1.86 2.17
C ALA A 150 -14.42 -3.19 2.94
N ALA A 151 -13.64 -3.27 4.02
CA ALA A 151 -13.53 -4.44 4.89
C ALA A 151 -14.90 -4.81 5.48
N TYR A 152 -15.62 -3.82 6.00
CA TYR A 152 -16.99 -3.99 6.48
C TYR A 152 -17.91 -4.50 5.37
N PHE A 153 -17.89 -3.86 4.19
CA PHE A 153 -18.80 -4.17 3.10
C PHE A 153 -18.62 -5.61 2.61
N ILE A 154 -17.38 -6.03 2.33
CA ILE A 154 -17.12 -7.39 1.85
C ILE A 154 -17.44 -8.44 2.92
N THR A 155 -17.20 -8.12 4.19
CA THR A 155 -17.53 -9.01 5.32
C THR A 155 -19.03 -9.25 5.40
N SER A 156 -19.82 -8.20 5.21
CA SER A 156 -21.28 -8.26 5.35
C SER A 156 -22.00 -8.80 4.11
N HIS A 157 -21.42 -8.71 2.91
CA HIS A 157 -22.13 -8.97 1.65
C HIS A 157 -21.49 -10.01 0.72
N GLY A 158 -20.33 -10.59 1.05
CA GLY A 158 -19.69 -11.56 0.16
C GLY A 158 -18.80 -12.60 0.84
N LEU A 159 -18.35 -12.37 2.07
CA LEU A 159 -17.31 -13.17 2.70
C LEU A 159 -17.89 -14.38 3.44
N SER A 160 -17.69 -15.57 2.89
CA SER A 160 -17.86 -16.83 3.65
C SER A 160 -16.69 -17.06 4.59
N TYR A 161 -16.92 -17.70 5.75
CA TYR A 161 -15.88 -17.96 6.77
C TYR A 161 -15.14 -16.70 7.23
N ALA A 162 -15.88 -15.61 7.48
CA ALA A 162 -15.32 -14.29 7.78
C ALA A 162 -14.23 -14.32 8.87
N THR A 163 -14.47 -14.98 10.00
CA THR A 163 -13.48 -15.05 11.10
C THR A 163 -12.14 -15.64 10.65
N ALA A 164 -12.15 -16.71 9.86
CA ALA A 164 -10.93 -17.34 9.37
C ALA A 164 -10.16 -16.41 8.42
N TRP A 165 -10.87 -15.72 7.51
CA TRP A 165 -10.27 -14.74 6.62
C TRP A 165 -9.69 -13.55 7.37
N TRP A 166 -10.40 -13.00 8.36
CA TRP A 166 -9.88 -11.90 9.18
C TRP A 166 -8.60 -12.29 9.92
N ILE A 167 -8.59 -13.46 10.58
CA ILE A 167 -7.39 -13.98 11.26
C ILE A 167 -6.25 -14.16 10.25
N GLY A 168 -6.53 -14.81 9.11
CA GLY A 168 -5.55 -15.09 8.07
C GLY A 168 -4.96 -13.83 7.44
N SER A 169 -5.81 -12.88 7.03
CA SER A 169 -5.38 -11.62 6.42
C SER A 169 -4.61 -10.73 7.40
N CYS A 170 -5.03 -10.65 8.67
CA CYS A 170 -4.28 -9.94 9.71
C CYS A 170 -2.92 -10.59 9.97
N ALA A 171 -2.87 -11.92 10.15
CA ALA A 171 -1.62 -12.63 10.39
C ALA A 171 -0.66 -12.47 9.21
N PHE A 172 -1.15 -12.66 7.98
CA PHE A 172 -0.39 -12.44 6.75
C PHE A 172 0.18 -11.02 6.70
N SER A 173 -0.66 -10.01 6.89
CA SER A 173 -0.26 -8.62 6.78
C SER A 173 0.79 -8.25 7.84
N VAL A 174 0.59 -8.68 9.09
CA VAL A 174 1.57 -8.47 10.17
C VAL A 174 2.92 -9.08 9.82
N VAL A 175 2.94 -10.34 9.36
CA VAL A 175 4.18 -11.02 8.99
C VAL A 175 4.91 -10.29 7.86
N ILE A 176 4.20 -9.89 6.81
CA ILE A 176 4.81 -9.16 5.68
C ILE A 176 5.38 -7.82 6.14
N HIS A 177 4.64 -7.03 6.92
CA HIS A 177 5.14 -5.75 7.42
C HIS A 177 6.38 -5.95 8.31
N LEU A 178 6.41 -6.96 9.18
CA LEU A 178 7.60 -7.28 9.97
C LEU A 178 8.81 -7.66 9.10
N ILE A 179 8.60 -8.42 8.02
CA ILE A 179 9.64 -8.74 7.05
C ILE A 179 10.15 -7.48 6.35
N VAL A 180 9.26 -6.59 5.91
CA VAL A 180 9.62 -5.30 5.30
C VAL A 180 10.43 -4.45 6.27
N PHE A 181 9.96 -4.28 7.51
CA PHE A 181 10.67 -3.52 8.53
C PHE A 181 12.07 -4.10 8.77
N LYS A 182 12.19 -5.42 8.93
CA LYS A 182 13.49 -6.08 9.11
C LYS A 182 14.41 -5.90 7.90
N PHE A 183 13.87 -5.99 6.69
CA PHE A 183 14.61 -5.78 5.44
C PHE A 183 15.09 -4.33 5.31
N VAL A 184 14.26 -3.35 5.64
CA VAL A 184 14.66 -1.94 5.67
C VAL A 184 15.75 -1.69 6.71
N MET A 185 15.61 -2.28 7.91
CA MET A 185 16.57 -2.14 9.01
C MET A 185 17.90 -2.86 8.79
N SER A 186 17.97 -3.81 7.86
CA SER A 186 19.23 -4.45 7.47
C SER A 186 20.23 -3.41 6.94
N LYS A 187 21.48 -3.51 7.40
CA LYS A 187 22.60 -2.67 6.91
C LYS A 187 22.98 -2.95 5.45
N LYS A 188 22.55 -4.09 4.90
CA LYS A 188 22.70 -4.46 3.49
C LYS A 188 21.40 -4.21 2.74
#